data_AF-A0AAV8Y716-F1
#
_entry.id   AF-A0AAV8Y716-F1
#
_cell.length_a   1.000
_cell.length_b   1.000
_cell.length_c   1.000
_cell.angle_alpha   90.00
_cell.angle_beta   90.00
_cell.angle_gamma   90.00
#
_symmetry.space_group_name_H-M   'P 1'
#
loop_
_entity.id
_entity.type
_entity.pdbx_description
1 polymer ?
#
loop_
_entity_poly.entity_id
_entity_poly.type
_entity_poly.pdbx_seq_one_letter_code
_entity_poly.pdbx_strand_id
1 'polypeptide(L)'
;MINVGTIEIMFSCDLAIKEAQNIIVICYKYQQPFLTYSEEKQELINLVNQAINDKPTFTAAGFFEINRKTVFALLGTTIAYFIVLIQIN
;
A
#
# COMPACT_ATOMS: atom_id res chain seq x y z
N MET A 1 -13.70 -18.84 5.95
CA MET A 1 -12.81 -18.59 7.09
C MET A 1 -11.57 -17.90 6.54
N ILE A 2 -11.17 -16.74 7.07
CA ILE A 2 -9.96 -16.03 6.61
C ILE A 2 -8.76 -16.91 6.99
N ASN A 3 -7.97 -17.32 6.01
CA ASN A 3 -6.76 -18.12 6.23
C ASN A 3 -5.60 -17.19 6.61
N VAL A 4 -4.65 -17.67 7.40
CA VAL A 4 -3.38 -17.00 7.68
C VAL A 4 -2.71 -16.55 6.39
N GLY A 5 -2.69 -17.41 5.35
CA GLY A 5 -2.10 -17.06 4.05
C GLY A 5 -2.77 -15.86 3.37
N THR A 6 -4.10 -15.71 3.50
CA THR A 6 -4.79 -14.51 2.96
C THR A 6 -4.40 -13.24 3.72
N ILE A 7 -4.17 -13.32 5.04
CA ILE A 7 -3.72 -12.17 5.83
C ILE A 7 -2.29 -11.80 5.42
N GLU A 8 -1.40 -12.78 5.30
CA GLU A 8 -0.01 -12.56 4.87
C GLU A 8 0.06 -11.86 3.51
N ILE A 9 -0.75 -12.28 2.54
CA ILE A 9 -0.84 -11.61 1.24
C ILE A 9 -1.30 -10.16 1.40
N MET A 10 -2.36 -9.90 2.18
CA MET A 10 -2.86 -8.54 2.40
C MET A 10 -1.80 -7.61 3.01
N PHE A 11 -1.04 -8.12 3.99
CA PHE A 11 0.06 -7.39 4.61
C PHE A 11 1.24 -7.18 3.64
N SER A 12 1.57 -8.18 2.82
CA SER A 12 2.64 -8.08 1.83
C SER A 12 2.32 -7.05 0.76
N CYS A 13 1.07 -7.01 0.28
CA CYS A 13 0.59 -5.96 -0.63
C CYS A 13 0.70 -4.57 0.00
N ASP A 14 0.29 -4.41 1.26
CA ASP A 14 0.39 -3.14 2.00
C ASP A 14 1.86 -2.69 2.17
N LEU A 15 2.76 -3.62 2.48
CA LEU A 15 4.19 -3.36 2.59
C LEU A 15 4.82 -2.99 1.25
N ALA A 16 4.48 -3.70 0.17
CA ALA A 16 4.98 -3.39 -1.17
C ALA A 16 4.57 -1.97 -1.62
N ILE A 17 3.33 -1.56 -1.34
CA ILE A 17 2.88 -0.19 -1.62
C ILE A 17 3.66 0.84 -0.80
N LYS A 18 3.89 0.57 0.49
CA LYS A 18 4.66 1.46 1.36
C LYS A 18 6.12 1.57 0.95
N GLU A 19 6.75 0.46 0.56
CA GLU A 19 8.13 0.45 0.10
C GLU A 19 8.26 1.22 -1.21
N ALA A 20 7.32 1.06 -2.14
CA ALA A 20 7.28 1.87 -3.36
C ALA A 20 7.18 3.38 -3.06
N GLN A 21 6.40 3.77 -2.05
CA GLN A 21 6.36 5.17 -1.59
C GLN A 21 7.66 5.62 -0.92
N ASN A 22 8.33 4.71 -0.20
CA ASN A 22 9.61 4.97 0.45
C ASN A 22 10.71 5.28 -0.58
N ILE A 23 10.70 4.62 -1.75
CA ILE A 23 11.61 4.94 -2.86
C ILE A 23 11.54 6.43 -3.23
N ILE A 24 10.33 6.99 -3.34
CA ILE A 24 10.14 8.42 -3.67
C ILE A 24 10.79 9.32 -2.60
N VAL A 25 10.56 9.01 -1.32
CA VAL A 25 11.14 9.75 -0.19
C VAL A 25 12.66 9.68 -0.22
N ILE A 26 13.21 8.50 -0.48
CA ILE A 26 14.64 8.25 -0.61
C ILE A 26 15.20 9.08 -1.77
N CYS A 27 14.62 9.01 -2.97
CA CYS A 27 15.07 9.76 -4.12
C CYS A 27 15.12 11.28 -3.84
N TYR A 28 14.08 11.85 -3.22
CA TYR A 28 14.09 13.26 -2.84
C TYR A 28 15.20 13.59 -1.81
N LYS A 29 15.46 12.71 -0.85
CA LYS A 29 16.54 12.89 0.12
C LYS A 29 17.91 12.88 -0.57
N TYR A 30 18.15 11.95 -1.48
CA TYR A 30 19.40 11.86 -2.23
C TYR A 30 19.58 12.97 -3.26
N GLN A 31 18.48 13.59 -3.72
CA GLN A 31 18.52 14.70 -4.67
C GLN A 31 19.11 15.99 -4.07
N GLN A 32 18.94 16.22 -2.76
CA GLN A 32 19.35 17.47 -2.07
C GLN A 32 20.81 17.88 -2.26
N PRO A 33 21.81 16.99 -2.12
CA PRO A 33 23.22 17.36 -2.27
C PRO A 33 23.67 17.66 -3.71
N PHE A 34 22.90 17.29 -4.74
CA PHE A 34 23.30 17.49 -6.14
C PHE A 34 23.03 18.92 -6.65
N LEU A 35 23.95 19.43 -7.46
CA LEU A 35 23.77 20.69 -8.20
C LEU A 35 22.52 20.64 -9.07
N THR A 36 21.85 21.78 -9.25
CA THR A 36 20.55 21.89 -9.93
C THR A 36 20.51 21.29 -11.35
N TYR A 37 21.65 21.24 -12.04
CA TYR A 37 21.76 20.74 -13.42
C TYR A 37 22.62 19.49 -13.56
N SER A 38 22.86 18.76 -12.46
CA SER A 38 23.61 17.49 -12.56
C SER A 38 22.75 16.41 -13.21
N GLU A 39 23.41 15.51 -13.95
CA GLU A 39 22.77 14.38 -14.62
C GLU A 39 22.10 13.46 -13.60
N GLU A 40 22.77 13.22 -12.46
CA GLU A 40 22.26 12.40 -11.36
C GLU A 40 20.97 12.97 -10.76
N LYS A 41 20.88 14.31 -10.65
CA LYS A 41 19.68 14.98 -10.17
C LYS A 41 18.50 14.79 -11.13
N GLN A 42 18.76 14.88 -12.44
CA GLN A 42 17.76 14.64 -13.48
C GLN A 42 17.28 13.19 -13.46
N GLU A 43 18.19 12.22 -13.32
CA GLU A 43 17.83 10.81 -13.22
C GLU A 43 16.96 10.52 -11.98
N LEU A 44 17.29 11.08 -10.81
CA LEU A 44 16.47 10.93 -9.61
C LEU A 44 15.07 11.52 -9.78
N ILE A 45 14.93 12.66 -10.46
CA ILE A 45 13.62 13.24 -10.80
C ILE A 45 12.84 12.30 -11.73
N ASN A 46 13.49 11.73 -12.75
CA ASN A 46 12.86 10.79 -13.67
C ASN A 46 12.38 9.53 -12.94
N LEU A 47 13.19 8.98 -12.04
CA LEU A 47 12.82 7.82 -11.23
C LEU A 47 11.63 8.13 -10.31
N VAL A 48 11.60 9.32 -9.69
CA VAL A 48 10.45 9.76 -8.90
C VAL A 48 9.19 9.86 -9.75
N ASN A 49 9.28 10.46 -10.94
CA ASN A 49 8.15 10.58 -11.85
C ASN A 49 7.62 9.20 -12.26
N GLN A 50 8.51 8.25 -12.57
CA GLN A 50 8.13 6.86 -12.85
C GLN A 50 7.45 6.22 -11.63
N ALA A 51 8.04 6.33 -10.44
CA ALA A 51 7.48 5.74 -9.22
C ALA A 51 6.11 6.32 -8.83
N ILE A 52 5.84 7.59 -9.14
CA ILE A 52 4.54 8.24 -8.93
C ILE A 52 3.52 7.73 -9.95
N ASN A 53 3.90 7.66 -11.23
CA ASN A 53 2.99 7.28 -12.32
C ASN A 53 2.67 5.79 -12.31
N ASP A 54 3.65 4.94 -12.00
CA ASP A 54 3.55 3.48 -12.02
C ASP A 54 3.40 2.90 -10.60
N LYS A 55 2.77 3.66 -9.70
CA LYS A 55 2.55 3.23 -8.32
C LYS A 55 1.80 1.89 -8.31
N PRO A 56 2.32 0.86 -7.62
CA PRO A 56 1.64 -0.42 -7.54
C PRO A 56 0.33 -0.27 -6.77
N THR A 57 -0.74 -0.82 -7.33
CA THR A 57 -2.03 -0.97 -6.66
C THR A 57 -2.47 -2.42 -6.75
N PHE A 58 -2.65 -3.05 -5.59
CA PHE A 58 -3.17 -4.41 -5.51
C PHE A 58 -4.67 -4.35 -5.28
N THR A 59 -5.46 -4.96 -6.16
CA THR A 59 -6.92 -5.01 -6.03
C THR A 59 -7.42 -6.45 -6.07
N ALA A 60 -8.51 -6.71 -5.35
CA ALA A 60 -9.22 -7.98 -5.44
C ALA A 60 -10.16 -7.92 -6.64
N ALA A 61 -9.66 -8.27 -7.83
CA ALA A 61 -10.42 -8.23 -9.09
C ALA A 61 -11.18 -6.91 -9.33
N GLY A 62 -10.62 -5.78 -8.87
CA GLY A 62 -11.24 -4.45 -9.00
C GLY A 62 -12.34 -4.10 -7.98
N PHE A 63 -12.74 -5.02 -7.09
CA PHE A 63 -13.78 -4.73 -6.08
C PHE A 63 -13.29 -3.77 -4.99
N PHE A 64 -12.09 -4.00 -4.48
CA PHE A 64 -11.48 -3.18 -3.44
C PHE A 64 -9.95 -3.28 -3.49
N GLU A 65 -9.27 -2.27 -2.94
CA GLU A 65 -7.83 -2.29 -2.73
C GLU A 65 -7.45 -3.26 -1.60
N ILE A 66 -6.47 -4.11 -1.88
CA ILE A 66 -5.91 -5.05 -0.92
C ILE A 66 -4.89 -4.30 -0.07
N ASN A 67 -5.27 -3.99 1.16
CA ASN A 67 -4.38 -3.38 2.15
C ASN A 67 -4.71 -3.88 3.56
N ARG A 68 -3.89 -3.50 4.54
CA ARG A 68 -4.08 -3.94 5.92
C ARG A 68 -5.42 -3.49 6.52
N LYS A 69 -6.00 -2.38 6.05
CA LYS A 69 -7.31 -1.90 6.53
C LYS A 69 -8.44 -2.87 6.17
N THR A 70 -8.31 -3.57 5.05
CA THR A 70 -9.26 -4.61 4.62
C THR A 70 -9.39 -5.73 5.65
N VAL A 71 -8.28 -6.17 6.27
CA VAL A 71 -8.30 -7.17 7.34
C VAL A 71 -9.13 -6.68 8.53
N PHE A 72 -8.86 -5.46 9.00
CA PHE A 72 -9.59 -4.88 10.13
C PHE A 72 -11.07 -4.63 9.82
N ALA A 73 -11.39 -4.21 8.60
CA ALA A 73 -12.77 -4.04 8.15
C ALA A 73 -13.53 -5.38 8.13
N LEU A 74 -12.91 -6.46 7.65
CA LEU A 74 -13.51 -7.79 7.67
C LEU A 74 -13.76 -8.29 9.09
N LEU A 75 -12.80 -8.10 10.00
CA LEU A 75 -12.97 -8.46 11.41
C LEU A 75 -14.10 -7.64 12.06
N GLY A 76 -14.11 -6.32 11.86
CA GLY A 76 -15.12 -5.44 12.42
C GLY A 76 -16.53 -5.76 11.91
N THR A 77 -16.68 -5.98 10.61
CA THR A 77 -17.97 -6.36 9.99
C THR A 77 -18.45 -7.73 10.46
N THR A 78 -17.55 -8.71 10.56
CA THR A 78 -17.87 -10.05 11.08
C THR A 78 -18.34 -9.98 12.53
N ILE A 79 -17.63 -9.25 13.40
CA ILE A 79 -18.02 -9.05 14.81
C ILE A 79 -19.36 -8.33 14.90
N ALA A 80 -19.56 -7.26 14.13
CA ALA A 80 -20.83 -6.54 14.11
C ALA A 80 -22.00 -7.44 13.70
N TYR A 81 -21.80 -8.30 12.70
CA TYR A 81 -22.80 -9.27 12.28
C TYR A 81 -23.13 -10.28 13.38
N PHE A 82 -22.12 -10.80 14.08
CA PHE A 82 -22.34 -11.68 15.23
C PHE A 82 -23.12 -11.00 16.35
N ILE A 83 -22.81 -9.74 16.67
CA ILE A 83 -23.55 -8.97 17.68
C ILE A 83 -25.02 -8.87 17.29
N VAL A 84 -25.31 -8.51 16.05
CA VAL A 84 -26.69 -8.41 15.54
C VAL A 84 -27.41 -9.76 15.62
N LEU A 85 -26.76 -10.86 15.23
CA LEU A 85 -27.33 -12.19 15.34
C LEU A 85 -27.64 -12.59 16.78
N ILE A 86 -26.74 -12.30 17.71
CA ILE A 86 -26.94 -12.56 19.15
C ILE A 86 -28.08 -11.72 19.72
N GLN A 87 -28.27 -10.49 19.23
CA GLN A 87 -29.35 -9.60 19.69
C GLN A 87 -30.72 -9.96 19.12
N ILE A 88 -30.77 -10.49 17.89
CA ILE A 88 -32.01 -10.89 17.20
C ILE A 88 -32.47 -12.29 17.64
N ASN A 89 -31.54 -13.14 18.09
CA ASN A 89 -31.81 -14.45 18.68
C ASN A 89 -32.26 -14.34 20.14
#